data_AF-A0A7S2HRQ2-F1
#
_entry.id   AF-A0A7S2HRQ2-F1
#
_cell.length_a   1.000
_cell.length_b   1.000
_cell.length_c   1.000
_cell.angle_alpha   90.00
_cell.angle_beta   90.00
_cell.angle_gamma   90.00
#
_symmetry.space_group_name_H-M   'P 1'
#
loop_
_entity.id
_entity.type
_entity.pdbx_description
1 polymer ?
#
loop_
_entity_poly.entity_id
_entity_poly.type
_entity_poly.pdbx_seq_one_letter_code
_entity_poly.pdbx_strand_id
1 'polypeptide(L)'
;STRLKAGPELLAASAESRAMVIRPSDHEEIQKLAGQVMEHKRRSFTLPVVMKNQYLIWAHMQRRHSLMTPNLRNDLDELLKHSMKITQAMIEIACMREWFATAQAMLDFRRCLVQALDVRSSQLLQIPHVTEACIPGCYAGRVANLSEFIEAGADQR
;
A
#
# COMPACT_ATOMS: atom_id res chain seq x y z
N SER A 1 -6.96 -13.67 -13.32
CA SER A 1 -7.62 -12.72 -12.39
C SER A 1 -6.56 -11.86 -11.74
N THR A 2 -6.72 -10.53 -11.82
CA THR A 2 -5.80 -9.56 -11.22
C THR A 2 -5.93 -9.61 -9.70
N ARG A 3 -4.81 -9.70 -8.98
CA ARG A 3 -4.78 -9.81 -7.52
C ARG A 3 -4.17 -8.57 -6.87
N LEU A 4 -4.34 -8.42 -5.55
CA LEU A 4 -3.88 -7.31 -4.71
C LEU A 4 -2.46 -6.85 -5.03
N LYS A 5 -1.54 -7.81 -5.19
CA LYS A 5 -0.12 -7.58 -5.50
C LYS A 5 0.14 -6.80 -6.80
N ALA A 6 -0.83 -6.77 -7.72
CA ALA A 6 -0.75 -5.99 -8.96
C ALA A 6 -1.19 -4.53 -8.79
N GLY A 7 -1.94 -4.20 -7.74
CA GLY A 7 -2.46 -2.86 -7.47
C GLY A 7 -1.38 -1.76 -7.52
N PRO A 8 -0.23 -1.91 -6.83
CA PRO A 8 0.83 -0.91 -6.83
C PRO A 8 1.33 -0.57 -8.24
N GLU A 9 1.53 -1.57 -9.10
CA GLU A 9 1.96 -1.37 -10.48
C GLU A 9 0.87 -0.68 -11.32
N LEU A 10 -0.39 -1.07 -11.16
CA LEU A 10 -1.51 -0.48 -11.89
C LEU A 10 -1.72 1.00 -11.51
N LEU A 11 -1.62 1.34 -10.23
CA LEU A 11 -1.68 2.73 -9.76
C LEU A 11 -0.49 3.53 -10.26
N ALA A 12 0.72 2.97 -10.17
CA ALA A 12 1.95 3.59 -10.66
C ALA A 12 1.92 3.85 -12.18
N ALA A 13 1.22 3.01 -12.95
CA ALA A 13 1.10 3.10 -14.40
C ALA A 13 -0.08 3.97 -14.89
N SER A 14 -0.92 4.50 -14.00
CA SER A 14 -2.02 5.42 -14.36
C SER A 14 -1.50 6.69 -15.05
N ALA A 15 -2.39 7.39 -15.77
CA ALA A 15 -2.00 8.59 -16.51
C ALA A 15 -1.50 9.69 -15.56
N GLU A 16 -2.19 9.86 -14.42
CA GLU A 16 -1.87 10.81 -13.35
C GLU A 16 -0.50 10.49 -12.73
N SER A 17 -0.23 9.23 -12.43
CA SER A 17 1.08 8.81 -11.88
C SER A 17 2.22 8.99 -12.89
N ARG A 18 1.99 8.74 -14.18
CA ARG A 18 3.03 8.90 -15.21
C ARG A 18 3.39 10.36 -15.50
N ALA A 19 2.54 11.31 -15.11
CA ALA A 19 2.83 12.74 -15.24
C ALA A 19 3.84 13.26 -14.20
N MET A 20 4.25 12.44 -13.24
CA MET A 20 5.22 12.84 -12.22
C MET A 20 6.63 13.04 -12.79
N VAL A 21 7.33 14.02 -12.23
CA VAL A 21 8.70 14.39 -12.62
C VAL A 21 9.69 13.32 -12.17
N ILE A 22 10.68 13.00 -12.99
CA ILE A 22 11.87 12.25 -12.56
C ILE A 22 13.03 13.21 -12.42
N ARG A 23 13.65 13.21 -11.24
CA ARG A 23 14.86 13.99 -10.96
C ARG A 23 16.09 13.10 -11.11
N PRO A 24 17.27 13.66 -11.46
CA PRO A 24 18.52 12.90 -11.50
C PRO A 24 18.85 12.20 -10.18
N SER A 25 18.54 12.82 -9.04
CA SER A 25 18.75 12.26 -7.69
C SER A 25 17.85 11.07 -7.37
N ASP A 26 16.70 10.92 -8.05
CA ASP A 26 15.71 9.89 -7.73
C ASP A 26 16.30 8.48 -7.88
N HIS A 27 17.29 8.28 -8.77
CA HIS A 27 17.87 6.96 -9.00
C HIS A 27 18.54 6.40 -7.74
N GLU A 28 19.43 7.18 -7.10
CA GLU A 28 20.14 6.75 -5.89
C GLU A 28 19.20 6.63 -4.68
N GLU A 29 18.26 7.57 -4.56
CA GLU A 29 17.29 7.56 -3.45
C GLU A 29 16.36 6.34 -3.53
N ILE A 30 15.87 6.00 -4.73
CA ILE A 30 15.03 4.83 -4.94
C ILE A 30 15.82 3.53 -4.78
N GLN A 31 17.10 3.47 -5.18
CA GLN A 31 17.92 2.29 -4.92
C GLN A 31 18.06 1.99 -3.42
N LYS A 32 18.27 3.01 -2.59
CA LYS A 32 18.31 2.86 -1.12
C LYS A 32 16.98 2.35 -0.57
N LEU A 33 15.86 2.89 -1.08
CA LEU A 33 14.53 2.47 -0.67
C LEU A 33 14.23 1.02 -1.11
N ALA A 34 14.59 0.67 -2.35
CA ALA A 34 14.38 -0.67 -2.92
C ALA A 34 15.08 -1.77 -2.10
N GLY A 35 16.24 -1.48 -1.51
CA GLY A 35 16.94 -2.43 -0.62
C GLY A 35 16.22 -2.74 0.69
N GLN A 36 15.21 -1.95 1.08
CA GLN A 36 14.48 -2.06 2.35
C GLN A 36 12.99 -2.36 2.17
N VAL A 37 12.52 -2.45 0.92
CA VAL A 37 11.12 -2.65 0.57
C VAL A 37 10.94 -4.04 -0.03
N MET A 38 9.97 -4.79 0.48
CA MET A 38 9.61 -6.09 -0.07
C MET A 38 8.81 -5.94 -1.37
N GLU A 39 9.31 -6.51 -2.46
CA GLU A 39 8.59 -6.58 -3.74
C GLU A 39 7.64 -7.79 -3.75
N HIS A 40 6.33 -7.53 -3.80
CA HIS A 40 5.33 -8.61 -3.78
C HIS A 40 5.08 -9.26 -5.15
N LYS A 41 5.44 -8.57 -6.23
CA LYS A 41 5.21 -8.97 -7.62
C LYS A 41 6.37 -8.48 -8.48
N ARG A 42 6.87 -9.34 -9.37
CA ARG A 42 7.84 -8.96 -10.40
C ARG A 42 7.23 -7.89 -11.31
N ARG A 43 7.99 -6.82 -11.52
CA ARG A 43 7.62 -5.71 -12.41
C ARG A 43 7.43 -6.18 -13.84
N SER A 44 6.33 -5.76 -14.45
CA SER A 44 6.01 -5.89 -15.86
C SER A 44 6.40 -4.63 -16.63
N PHE A 45 6.28 -3.44 -16.03
CA PHE A 45 6.70 -2.18 -16.64
C PHE A 45 8.11 -1.78 -16.23
N THR A 46 8.90 -1.31 -17.19
CA THR A 46 10.29 -0.86 -17.02
C THR A 46 10.46 0.65 -17.21
N LEU A 47 9.37 1.39 -17.41
CA LEU A 47 9.42 2.84 -17.53
C LEU A 47 9.88 3.45 -16.19
N PRO A 48 10.92 4.30 -16.16
CA PRO A 48 11.51 4.78 -14.91
C PRO A 48 10.52 5.45 -13.94
N VAL A 49 9.55 6.24 -14.44
CA VAL A 49 8.55 6.90 -13.58
C VAL A 49 7.63 5.87 -12.92
N VAL A 50 7.22 4.83 -13.65
CA VAL A 50 6.36 3.77 -13.12
C VAL A 50 7.11 2.99 -12.05
N MET A 51 8.38 2.66 -12.30
CA MET A 51 9.21 1.96 -11.33
C MET A 51 9.40 2.76 -10.04
N LYS A 52 9.72 4.07 -10.15
CA LYS A 52 9.82 4.97 -9.00
C LYS A 52 8.53 4.95 -8.19
N ASN A 53 7.40 5.20 -8.86
CA ASN A 53 6.10 5.32 -8.21
C ASN A 53 5.68 4.02 -7.53
N GLN A 54 5.96 2.89 -8.16
CA GLN A 54 5.68 1.57 -7.59
C GLN A 54 6.46 1.33 -6.29
N TYR A 55 7.74 1.71 -6.23
CA TYR A 55 8.50 1.63 -4.98
C TYR A 55 7.96 2.57 -3.90
N LEU A 56 7.54 3.79 -4.26
CA LEU A 56 6.91 4.71 -3.30
C LEU A 56 5.63 4.12 -2.71
N ILE A 57 4.79 3.49 -3.54
CA ILE A 57 3.55 2.83 -3.09
C ILE A 57 3.85 1.66 -2.16
N TRP A 58 4.79 0.77 -2.53
CA TRP A 58 5.18 -0.35 -1.65
C TRP A 58 5.78 0.14 -0.34
N ALA A 59 6.64 1.14 -0.39
CA ALA A 59 7.24 1.75 0.79
C ALA A 59 6.18 2.36 1.70
N HIS A 60 5.15 3.02 1.15
CA HIS A 60 4.03 3.52 1.93
C HIS A 60 3.23 2.39 2.60
N MET A 61 2.85 1.35 1.84
CA MET A 61 2.16 0.18 2.38
C MET A 61 2.97 -0.50 3.50
N GLN A 62 4.30 -0.46 3.43
CA GLN A 62 5.21 -1.01 4.44
C GLN A 62 5.68 0.01 5.49
N ARG A 63 5.06 1.20 5.54
CA ARG A 63 5.37 2.29 6.50
C ARG A 63 6.84 2.72 6.50
N ARG A 64 7.55 2.60 5.37
CA ARG A 64 8.97 2.98 5.17
C ARG A 64 9.17 4.48 4.91
N HIS A 65 8.32 5.31 5.49
CA HIS A 65 8.32 6.75 5.26
C HIS A 65 9.60 7.45 5.74
N SER A 66 10.22 6.96 6.81
CA SER A 66 11.48 7.49 7.34
C SER A 66 12.67 7.29 6.40
N LEU A 67 12.56 6.40 5.41
CA LEU A 67 13.59 6.16 4.40
C LEU A 67 13.45 7.08 3.18
N MET A 68 12.39 7.88 3.11
CA MET A 68 12.12 8.77 2.00
C MET A 68 12.77 10.14 2.26
N THR A 69 13.43 10.68 1.23
CA THR A 69 13.84 12.09 1.22
C THR A 69 12.61 12.99 1.17
N PRO A 70 12.72 14.29 1.52
CA PRO A 70 11.60 15.23 1.39
C PRO A 70 11.00 15.27 -0.02
N ASN A 71 11.84 15.12 -1.05
CA ASN A 71 11.39 15.06 -2.45
C ASN A 71 10.55 13.81 -2.74
N LEU A 72 11.04 12.63 -2.35
CA LEU A 72 10.28 11.39 -2.51
C LEU A 72 9.00 11.39 -1.67
N ARG A 73 9.00 12.07 -0.52
CA ARG A 73 7.82 12.22 0.31
C ARG A 73 6.75 13.07 -0.38
N ASN A 74 7.13 14.19 -0.96
CA ASN A 74 6.23 15.03 -1.74
C ASN A 74 5.67 14.29 -2.96
N ASP A 75 6.50 13.52 -3.66
CA ASP A 75 6.06 12.70 -4.79
C ASP A 75 5.06 11.62 -4.35
N LEU A 76 5.29 10.98 -3.19
CA LEU A 76 4.34 10.04 -2.61
C LEU A 76 3.01 10.73 -2.27
N ASP A 77 3.03 11.91 -1.64
CA ASP A 77 1.82 12.61 -1.26
C ASP A 77 0.98 13.00 -2.50
N GLU A 78 1.62 13.36 -3.61
CA GLU A 78 0.92 13.59 -4.89
C GLU A 78 0.37 12.29 -5.50
N LEU A 79 1.07 11.16 -5.41
CA LEU A 79 0.52 9.84 -5.80
C LEU A 79 -0.74 9.49 -4.99
N LEU A 80 -0.69 9.70 -3.66
CA LEU A 80 -1.78 9.35 -2.76
C LEU A 80 -3.00 10.24 -2.96
N LYS A 81 -2.82 11.50 -3.35
CA LYS A 81 -3.91 12.44 -3.66
C LYS A 81 -4.89 11.93 -4.70
N HIS A 82 -4.41 11.24 -5.75
CA HIS A 82 -5.27 10.69 -6.82
C HIS A 82 -5.67 9.23 -6.57
N SER A 83 -4.98 8.54 -5.65
CA SER A 83 -5.13 7.10 -5.41
C SER A 83 -6.58 6.66 -5.13
N MET A 84 -7.37 7.45 -4.41
CA MET A 84 -8.74 7.10 -4.05
C MET A 84 -9.68 7.08 -5.24
N LYS A 85 -9.54 8.05 -6.17
CA LYS A 85 -10.32 8.09 -7.41
C LYS A 85 -9.92 6.96 -8.35
N ILE A 86 -8.61 6.73 -8.49
CA ILE A 86 -8.08 5.70 -9.37
C ILE A 86 -8.49 4.30 -8.89
N THR A 87 -8.34 4.00 -7.59
CA THR A 87 -8.75 2.70 -7.04
C THR A 87 -10.27 2.50 -7.06
N GLN A 88 -11.08 3.56 -6.87
CA GLN A 88 -12.52 3.50 -7.08
C GLN A 88 -12.85 3.07 -8.52
N ALA A 89 -12.23 3.71 -9.52
CA ALA A 89 -12.42 3.34 -10.92
C ALA A 89 -11.98 1.90 -11.21
N MET A 90 -10.88 1.42 -10.61
CA MET A 90 -10.45 0.02 -10.71
C MET A 90 -11.51 -0.95 -10.18
N ILE A 91 -12.16 -0.64 -9.06
CA ILE A 91 -13.22 -1.44 -8.46
C ILE A 91 -14.46 -1.43 -9.36
N GLU A 92 -14.90 -0.26 -9.82
CA GLU A 92 -16.07 -0.10 -10.69
C GLU A 92 -15.91 -0.86 -12.01
N ILE A 93 -14.76 -0.76 -12.66
CA ILE A 93 -14.46 -1.52 -13.89
C ILE A 93 -14.54 -3.02 -13.64
N ALA A 94 -13.99 -3.50 -12.52
CA ALA A 94 -14.05 -4.92 -12.18
C ALA A 94 -15.50 -5.37 -11.90
N CYS A 95 -16.31 -4.57 -11.22
CA CYS A 95 -17.72 -4.86 -10.96
C CYS A 95 -18.56 -4.88 -12.25
N MET A 96 -18.38 -3.90 -13.15
CA MET A 96 -19.06 -3.86 -14.45
C MET A 96 -18.74 -5.06 -15.35
N ARG A 97 -17.59 -5.70 -15.12
CA ARG A 97 -17.14 -6.91 -15.82
C ARG A 97 -17.45 -8.19 -15.06
N GLU A 98 -18.13 -8.10 -13.90
CA GLU A 98 -18.42 -9.22 -13.01
C GLU A 98 -17.17 -9.99 -12.54
N TRP A 99 -16.02 -9.30 -12.48
CA TRP A 99 -14.76 -9.86 -12.00
C TRP A 99 -14.66 -9.75 -10.47
N PHE A 100 -15.54 -10.43 -9.76
CA PHE A 100 -15.68 -10.32 -8.29
C PHE A 100 -14.35 -10.48 -7.54
N ALA A 101 -13.53 -11.47 -7.89
CA ALA A 101 -12.23 -11.67 -7.26
C ALA A 101 -11.25 -10.51 -7.50
N THR A 102 -11.34 -9.84 -8.66
CA THR A 102 -10.54 -8.64 -8.95
C THR A 102 -11.09 -7.42 -8.22
N ALA A 103 -12.42 -7.26 -8.15
CA ALA A 103 -13.06 -6.18 -7.40
C ALA A 103 -12.66 -6.24 -5.91
N GLN A 104 -12.75 -7.43 -5.30
CA GLN A 104 -12.31 -7.66 -3.91
C GLN A 104 -10.82 -7.33 -3.73
N ALA A 105 -9.97 -7.78 -4.66
CA ALA A 105 -8.54 -7.49 -4.60
C ALA A 105 -8.23 -5.98 -4.69
N MET A 106 -9.00 -5.20 -5.45
CA MET A 106 -8.83 -3.75 -5.55
C MET A 106 -9.39 -3.01 -4.32
N LEU A 107 -10.45 -3.54 -3.70
CA LEU A 107 -10.92 -3.07 -2.40
C LEU A 107 -9.85 -3.27 -1.31
N ASP A 108 -9.24 -4.46 -1.26
CA ASP A 108 -8.13 -4.75 -0.34
C ASP A 108 -6.93 -3.84 -0.59
N PHE A 109 -6.63 -3.56 -1.87
CA PHE A 109 -5.55 -2.65 -2.24
C PHE A 109 -5.82 -1.24 -1.76
N ARG A 110 -7.05 -0.74 -1.96
CA ARG A 110 -7.46 0.56 -1.47
C ARG A 110 -7.34 0.65 0.05
N ARG A 111 -7.76 -0.39 0.78
CA ARG A 111 -7.57 -0.46 2.24
C ARG A 111 -6.09 -0.39 2.62
N CYS A 112 -5.23 -1.14 1.94
CA CYS A 112 -3.77 -1.10 2.15
C CYS A 112 -3.18 0.30 1.96
N LEU A 113 -3.67 1.07 0.98
CA LEU A 113 -3.27 2.46 0.78
C LEU A 113 -3.78 3.37 1.90
N VAL A 114 -5.08 3.32 2.22
CA VAL A 114 -5.66 4.19 3.26
C VAL A 114 -4.99 3.98 4.62
N GLN A 115 -4.65 2.74 4.95
CA GLN A 115 -4.16 2.36 6.28
C GLN A 115 -2.63 2.18 6.36
N ALA A 116 -1.92 2.41 5.26
CA ALA A 116 -0.50 2.10 5.13
C ALA A 116 -0.19 0.68 5.65
N LEU A 117 -0.84 -0.33 5.06
CA LEU A 117 -0.68 -1.74 5.41
C LEU A 117 -0.20 -2.55 4.23
N ASP A 118 0.71 -3.49 4.49
CA ASP A 118 1.22 -4.38 3.46
C ASP A 118 0.26 -5.55 3.21
N VAL A 119 0.50 -6.29 2.13
CA VAL A 119 -0.37 -7.36 1.61
C VAL A 119 -0.71 -8.43 2.66
N ARG A 120 0.17 -8.67 3.63
CA ARG A 120 0.01 -9.71 4.68
C ARG A 120 0.04 -9.14 6.10
N SER A 121 -0.04 -7.81 6.24
CA SER A 121 -0.01 -7.16 7.54
C SER A 121 -1.28 -7.47 8.35
N SER A 122 -1.13 -7.58 9.68
CA SER A 122 -2.27 -7.70 10.58
C SER A 122 -3.18 -6.47 10.46
N GLN A 123 -4.48 -6.69 10.51
CA GLN A 123 -5.47 -5.62 10.51
C GLN A 123 -5.36 -4.74 11.76
N LEU A 124 -4.83 -5.28 12.85
CA LEU A 124 -4.68 -4.60 14.14
C LEU A 124 -3.68 -3.44 14.08
N LEU A 125 -2.77 -3.44 13.10
CA LEU A 125 -1.83 -2.34 12.89
C LEU A 125 -2.51 -1.03 12.45
N GLN A 126 -3.81 -1.05 12.17
CA GLN A 126 -4.63 0.16 11.96
C GLN A 126 -4.84 0.93 13.27
N ILE A 127 -4.74 0.25 14.41
CA ILE A 127 -4.96 0.83 15.72
C ILE A 127 -3.74 1.70 16.07
N PRO A 128 -3.93 2.95 16.50
CA PRO A 128 -2.83 3.81 16.95
C PRO A 128 -1.96 3.11 18.00
N HIS A 129 -0.64 3.31 17.93
CA HIS A 129 0.36 2.77 18.85
C HIS A 129 0.53 1.24 18.84
N VAL A 130 -0.30 0.48 18.11
CA VAL A 130 -0.07 -0.96 17.90
C VAL A 130 1.07 -1.13 16.90
N THR A 131 2.14 -1.77 17.36
CA THR A 131 3.31 -2.11 16.54
C THR A 131 3.34 -3.60 16.24
N GLU A 132 4.20 -4.02 15.30
CA GLU A 132 4.41 -5.44 14.97
C GLU A 132 4.78 -6.28 16.21
N ALA A 133 5.43 -5.68 17.21
CA ALA A 133 5.78 -6.35 18.47
C ALA A 133 4.57 -6.66 19.37
N CYS A 134 3.47 -5.91 19.21
CA CYS A 134 2.24 -6.12 19.98
C CYS A 134 1.42 -7.31 19.46
N ILE A 135 1.56 -7.65 18.17
CA ILE A 135 0.71 -8.61 17.47
C ILE A 135 0.68 -10.00 18.12
N PRO A 136 1.81 -10.61 18.53
CA PRO A 136 1.78 -11.90 19.23
C PRO A 136 0.98 -11.86 20.54
N GLY A 137 1.05 -10.74 21.27
CA GLY A 137 0.29 -10.52 22.51
C GLY A 137 -1.21 -10.43 22.25
N CYS A 138 -1.62 -9.71 21.20
CA CYS A 138 -3.02 -9.64 20.79
C CYS A 138 -3.58 -11.04 20.46
N TYR A 139 -2.83 -11.84 19.70
CA TYR A 139 -3.24 -13.21 19.36
C TYR A 139 -3.33 -14.11 20.60
N ALA A 140 -2.40 -13.99 21.55
CA ALA A 140 -2.47 -14.70 22.83
C ALA A 140 -3.72 -14.31 23.64
N GLY A 141 -4.10 -13.03 23.58
CA GLY A 141 -5.34 -12.50 24.14
C GLY A 141 -6.62 -12.82 23.35
N ARG A 142 -6.53 -13.67 22.31
CA ARG A 142 -7.65 -14.03 21.40
C ARG A 142 -8.23 -12.84 20.63
N VAL A 143 -7.41 -11.84 20.34
CA VAL A 143 -7.75 -10.70 19.49
C VAL A 143 -6.95 -10.79 18.20
N ALA A 144 -7.57 -11.28 17.13
CA ALA A 144 -6.97 -11.49 15.81
C ALA A 144 -7.39 -10.44 14.78
N ASN A 145 -8.54 -9.79 14.96
CA ASN A 145 -9.08 -8.80 14.04
C ASN A 145 -9.70 -7.59 14.76
N LEU A 146 -10.10 -6.59 13.98
CA LEU A 146 -10.65 -5.34 14.54
C LEU A 146 -11.99 -5.54 15.27
N SER A 147 -12.84 -6.46 14.81
CA SER A 147 -14.12 -6.73 15.47
C SER A 147 -13.89 -7.30 16.87
N GLU A 148 -13.01 -8.29 16.97
CA GLU A 148 -12.61 -8.88 18.26
C GLU A 148 -11.95 -7.86 19.19
N PHE A 149 -11.15 -6.92 18.65
CA PHE A 149 -10.56 -5.84 19.45
C PHE A 149 -11.64 -4.90 20.03
N ILE A 150 -12.68 -4.59 19.24
CA ILE A 150 -13.82 -3.77 19.68
C ILE A 150 -14.67 -4.49 20.73
N GLU A 151 -14.71 -5.82 20.69
CA GLU A 151 -15.45 -6.65 21.65
C GLU A 151 -14.66 -6.95 22.93
N ALA A 152 -13.32 -6.92 22.87
CA ALA A 152 -12.45 -7.14 24.02
C ALA A 152 -12.77 -6.17 25.18
N GLY A 153 -12.74 -6.63 26.43
CA GLY A 153 -12.97 -5.78 27.61
C GLY A 153 -11.87 -4.73 27.80
N ALA A 154 -12.13 -3.66 28.56
CA ALA A 154 -11.16 -2.58 28.78
C ALA A 154 -9.83 -3.09 29.37
N ASP A 155 -9.86 -4.15 30.17
CA ASP A 155 -8.67 -4.77 30.77
C ASP A 155 -7.81 -5.56 29.76
N GLN A 156 -8.35 -5.84 28.57
CA GLN A 156 -7.71 -6.57 27.48
C GLN A 156 -7.30 -5.67 26.30
N ARG A 157 -7.68 -4.39 26.31
CA ARG A 157 -7.39 -3.41 25.25
C ARG A 157 -6.11 -2.60 25.51
#